data_AF-A0A2N2MXX5-F1
#
_entry.id   AF-A0A2N2MXX5-F1
#
_cell.length_a   1.000
_cell.length_b   1.000
_cell.length_c   1.000
_cell.angle_alpha   90.00
_cell.angle_beta   90.00
_cell.angle_gamma   90.00
#
_symmetry.space_group_name_H-M   'P 1'
#
loop_
_entity.id
_entity.type
_entity.pdbx_description
1 polymer ?
#
loop_
_entity_poly.entity_id
_entity_poly.type
_entity_poly.pdbx_seq_one_letter_code
_entity_poly.pdbx_strand_id
1 'polypeptide(L)'
;MQPILEVNHLTKHIGPLLVLKNMSFSVYPGEVLGLAGWGGAGKSVLASILAGIQTPEEGELYFDGKRIKWPFNSRKFGFEVIHQEPRIVEGLDICSNIFLGNELAFPQWQNDKVISPQKKMDLISSEILAKLDVSLPSLHDDITTLSIEYRQLVAIARAMIKPSRLILVDDTSALLGYHYQQILLALIQNWQQEGKSIIFSSNNLDHLFSVTDRIAVLREGSMIGAYKTDEVNREILVADLVGTTDQQQITPIIWALDSYYRARERAEVLRNNQILLERDLAARDSLNKQLLEQLNVQVLALDKANTALQDAHRRLLSNREDERKSLARELHDQTIQDLLRLNYQLERIEENEIEASPIKERISNIRFDVKILIEELRRVCSNLRPPTIDSLGLGSAITSLVDGWRERTGIPISLTLDENLIRLPEDTELSIFRIIQESLHNIVKHSQAKNVEISLRHTTPRTILISICDDGVGLPEDFNLSTLASNDHYGLLGISERVALLGGHLNIQNQKIGGAIIQVEIPHPRSKKKIENTE
;
A
#
# COMPACT_ATOMS: atom_id res chain seq x y z
N MET A 1 -26.35 -61.81 5.43
CA MET A 1 -25.22 -61.58 4.49
C MET A 1 -24.00 -62.33 5.04
N GLN A 2 -23.15 -62.92 4.21
CA GLN A 2 -21.89 -63.51 4.69
C GLN A 2 -20.86 -62.40 4.98
N PRO A 3 -20.04 -62.52 6.04
CA PRO A 3 -19.02 -61.53 6.36
C PRO A 3 -17.88 -61.55 5.34
N ILE A 4 -17.35 -60.37 5.01
CA ILE A 4 -16.13 -60.24 4.18
C ILE A 4 -14.87 -60.57 4.98
N LEU A 5 -14.86 -60.23 6.28
CA LEU A 5 -13.79 -60.54 7.21
C LEU A 5 -14.42 -61.17 8.47
N GLU A 6 -13.86 -62.29 8.91
CA GLU A 6 -14.24 -62.94 10.16
C GLU A 6 -12.98 -63.25 10.96
N VAL A 7 -12.94 -62.72 12.17
CA VAL A 7 -11.88 -62.95 13.15
C VAL A 7 -12.46 -63.80 14.26
N ASN A 8 -11.88 -64.96 14.52
CA ASN A 8 -12.37 -65.92 15.50
C ASN A 8 -11.30 -66.24 16.53
N HIS A 9 -11.61 -66.02 17.82
CA HIS A 9 -10.80 -66.40 18.97
C HIS A 9 -9.34 -65.94 18.94
N LEU A 10 -9.09 -64.71 18.45
CA LEU A 10 -7.74 -64.18 18.27
C LEU A 10 -7.07 -63.85 19.62
N THR A 11 -5.90 -64.42 19.85
CA THR A 11 -5.09 -64.18 21.06
C THR A 11 -3.67 -63.76 20.68
N LYS A 12 -3.15 -62.70 21.34
CA LYS A 12 -1.80 -62.18 21.10
C LYS A 12 -1.09 -61.71 22.38
N HIS A 13 0.15 -62.15 22.57
CA HIS A 13 1.09 -61.68 23.57
C HIS A 13 2.20 -60.82 22.95
N ILE A 14 2.64 -59.79 23.68
CA ILE A 14 3.84 -59.01 23.40
C ILE A 14 4.72 -59.04 24.65
N GLY A 15 5.79 -59.86 24.60
CA GLY A 15 6.57 -60.18 25.79
C GLY A 15 5.67 -60.84 26.86
N PRO A 16 5.69 -60.38 28.13
CA PRO A 16 4.83 -60.94 29.18
C PRO A 16 3.38 -60.42 29.13
N LEU A 17 3.08 -59.43 28.29
CA LEU A 17 1.78 -58.77 28.26
C LEU A 17 0.83 -59.47 27.28
N LEU A 18 -0.30 -59.96 27.79
CA LEU A 18 -1.42 -60.46 26.97
C LEU A 18 -2.22 -59.27 26.43
N VAL A 19 -2.01 -58.93 25.15
CA VAL A 19 -2.55 -57.72 24.51
C VAL A 19 -3.90 -57.95 23.86
N LEU A 20 -4.12 -59.10 23.21
CA LEU A 20 -5.42 -59.48 22.66
C LEU A 20 -5.88 -60.80 23.29
N LYS A 21 -7.13 -60.85 23.72
CA LYS A 21 -7.71 -61.92 24.55
C LYS A 21 -8.96 -62.48 23.88
N ASN A 22 -8.83 -63.63 23.23
CA ASN A 22 -9.94 -64.40 22.66
C ASN A 22 -10.94 -63.54 21.86
N MET A 23 -10.40 -62.72 20.96
CA MET A 23 -11.17 -61.70 20.27
C MET A 23 -11.90 -62.27 19.05
N SER A 24 -13.20 -62.01 18.96
CA SER A 24 -14.00 -62.40 17.79
C SER A 24 -14.87 -61.26 17.30
N PHE A 25 -14.88 -61.02 15.99
CA PHE A 25 -15.75 -60.05 15.34
C PHE A 25 -15.83 -60.31 13.83
N SER A 26 -16.82 -59.72 13.19
CA SER A 26 -17.03 -59.81 11.76
C SER A 26 -17.34 -58.46 11.13
N VAL A 27 -16.91 -58.31 9.87
CA VAL A 27 -17.20 -57.17 9.00
C VAL A 27 -18.00 -57.67 7.81
N TYR A 28 -19.06 -56.97 7.45
CA TYR A 28 -19.92 -57.29 6.32
C TYR A 28 -19.54 -56.49 5.06
N PRO A 29 -19.87 -56.99 3.85
CA PRO A 29 -19.61 -56.28 2.61
C PRO A 29 -20.27 -54.88 2.58
N GLY A 30 -19.48 -53.85 2.27
CA GLY A 30 -19.93 -52.46 2.18
C GLY A 30 -20.14 -51.76 3.53
N GLU A 31 -19.78 -52.43 4.64
CA GLU A 31 -19.91 -51.89 5.99
C GLU A 31 -18.66 -51.09 6.41
N VAL A 32 -18.87 -50.01 7.15
CA VAL A 32 -17.83 -49.32 7.92
C VAL A 32 -17.93 -49.72 9.39
N LEU A 33 -17.01 -50.58 9.84
CA LEU A 33 -16.86 -50.96 11.24
C LEU A 33 -15.88 -50.01 11.96
N GLY A 34 -16.39 -49.22 12.90
CA GLY A 34 -15.61 -48.42 13.82
C GLY A 34 -14.98 -49.27 14.93
N LEU A 35 -13.69 -49.06 15.23
CA LEU A 35 -13.02 -49.62 16.40
C LEU A 35 -12.79 -48.52 17.43
N ALA A 36 -13.64 -48.48 18.46
CA ALA A 36 -13.47 -47.62 19.62
C ALA A 36 -12.61 -48.33 20.67
N GLY A 37 -11.68 -47.63 21.30
CA GLY A 37 -10.89 -48.19 22.40
C GLY A 37 -9.98 -47.13 22.99
N TRP A 38 -9.72 -47.18 24.29
CA TRP A 38 -8.74 -46.27 24.88
C TRP A 38 -7.30 -46.67 24.54
N GLY A 39 -6.32 -45.81 24.84
CA GLY A 39 -4.91 -46.11 24.61
C GLY A 39 -4.52 -47.42 25.30
N GLY A 40 -3.85 -48.32 24.59
CA GLY A 40 -3.49 -49.64 25.12
C GLY A 40 -4.59 -50.71 25.04
N ALA A 41 -5.76 -50.43 24.45
CA ALA A 41 -6.83 -51.43 24.27
C ALA A 41 -6.48 -52.57 23.29
N GLY A 42 -5.41 -52.44 22.49
CA GLY A 42 -4.94 -53.45 21.52
C GLY A 42 -5.24 -53.13 20.05
N LYS A 43 -5.81 -51.96 19.72
CA LYS A 43 -6.20 -51.59 18.33
C LYS A 43 -5.04 -51.70 17.32
N SER A 44 -3.89 -51.11 17.60
CA SER A 44 -2.73 -51.13 16.68
C SER A 44 -2.12 -52.53 16.54
N VAL A 45 -2.23 -53.37 17.58
CA VAL A 45 -1.81 -54.79 17.52
C VAL A 45 -2.77 -55.59 16.66
N LEU A 46 -4.08 -55.39 16.81
CA LEU A 46 -5.08 -55.97 15.93
C LEU A 46 -4.84 -55.54 14.47
N ALA A 47 -4.63 -54.26 14.21
CA ALA A 47 -4.31 -53.74 12.88
C ALA A 47 -3.05 -54.41 12.29
N SER A 48 -2.01 -54.61 13.11
CA SER A 48 -0.77 -55.27 12.69
C SER A 48 -0.97 -56.76 12.36
N ILE A 49 -1.84 -57.47 13.08
CA ILE A 49 -2.19 -58.86 12.81
C ILE A 49 -3.01 -58.98 11.53
N LEU A 50 -4.02 -58.11 11.35
CA LEU A 50 -4.85 -58.07 10.15
C LEU A 50 -4.06 -57.69 8.90
N ALA A 51 -3.02 -56.87 9.05
CA ALA A 51 -2.06 -56.56 7.98
C ALA A 51 -1.14 -57.75 7.63
N GLY A 52 -1.13 -58.81 8.43
CA GLY A 52 -0.25 -59.97 8.27
C GLY A 52 1.20 -59.72 8.71
N ILE A 53 1.46 -58.61 9.41
CA ILE A 53 2.80 -58.24 9.92
C ILE A 53 3.12 -59.04 11.19
N GLN A 54 2.12 -59.27 12.03
CA GLN A 54 2.23 -60.06 13.24
C GLN A 54 1.39 -61.33 13.14
N THR A 55 1.93 -62.43 13.64
CA THR A 55 1.23 -63.72 13.73
C THR A 55 0.61 -63.86 15.13
N PRO A 56 -0.69 -64.17 15.26
CA PRO A 56 -1.30 -64.47 16.55
C PRO A 56 -0.82 -65.82 17.09
N GLU A 57 -0.93 -66.05 18.40
CA GLU A 57 -0.66 -67.39 18.96
C GLU A 57 -1.84 -68.33 18.76
N GLU A 58 -3.07 -67.81 18.87
CA GLU A 58 -4.31 -68.56 18.71
C GLU A 58 -5.32 -67.75 17.89
N GLY A 59 -6.29 -68.47 17.32
CA GLY A 59 -7.38 -67.91 16.55
C GLY A 59 -7.26 -68.14 15.04
N GLU A 60 -8.32 -67.76 14.34
CA GLU A 60 -8.48 -68.00 12.91
C GLU A 60 -8.98 -66.74 12.23
N LEU A 61 -8.47 -66.49 11.03
CA LEU A 61 -8.86 -65.37 10.19
C LEU A 61 -9.46 -65.92 8.90
N TYR A 62 -10.64 -65.44 8.54
CA TYR A 62 -11.29 -65.76 7.28
C TYR A 62 -11.52 -64.47 6.50
N PHE A 63 -11.27 -64.55 5.19
CA PHE A 63 -11.57 -63.47 4.27
C PHE A 63 -12.37 -64.05 3.10
N ASP A 64 -13.56 -63.49 2.84
CA ASP A 64 -14.48 -63.97 1.80
C ASP A 64 -14.79 -65.48 1.96
N GLY A 65 -15.01 -65.91 3.21
CA GLY A 65 -15.23 -67.31 3.58
C GLY A 65 -14.02 -68.24 3.51
N LYS A 66 -12.84 -67.75 3.08
CA LYS A 66 -11.62 -68.55 2.98
C LYS A 66 -10.70 -68.30 4.16
N ARG A 67 -10.27 -69.37 4.83
CA ARG A 67 -9.28 -69.29 5.92
C ARG A 67 -7.94 -68.77 5.39
N ILE A 68 -7.44 -67.71 6.01
CA ILE A 68 -6.10 -67.17 5.79
C ILE A 68 -5.12 -67.91 6.72
N LYS A 69 -3.98 -68.33 6.16
CA LYS A 69 -2.86 -68.90 6.93
C LYS A 69 -1.77 -67.86 7.10
N TRP A 70 -1.22 -67.75 8.31
CA TRP A 70 -0.10 -66.87 8.60
C TRP A 70 1.26 -67.52 8.25
N PRO A 71 2.29 -66.71 7.93
CA PRO A 71 2.21 -65.28 7.65
C PRO A 71 1.59 -65.03 6.26
N PHE A 72 0.90 -63.90 6.09
CA PHE A 72 0.29 -63.53 4.82
C PHE A 72 0.60 -62.07 4.47
N ASN A 73 0.49 -61.74 3.18
CA ASN A 73 0.49 -60.35 2.74
C ASN A 73 -0.94 -59.98 2.39
N SER A 74 -1.51 -59.08 3.16
CA SER A 74 -2.91 -58.71 3.06
C SER A 74 -3.28 -58.07 1.72
N ARG A 75 -2.36 -57.35 1.08
CA ARG A 75 -2.57 -56.75 -0.26
C ARG A 75 -2.85 -57.78 -1.34
N LYS A 76 -2.36 -59.02 -1.18
CA LYS A 76 -2.65 -60.13 -2.12
C LYS A 76 -4.11 -60.58 -2.06
N PHE A 77 -4.79 -60.34 -0.94
CA PHE A 77 -6.21 -60.66 -0.73
C PHE A 77 -7.13 -59.48 -1.05
N GLY A 78 -6.59 -58.33 -1.48
CA GLY A 78 -7.38 -57.11 -1.71
C GLY A 78 -7.73 -56.35 -0.42
N PHE A 79 -6.93 -56.55 0.62
CA PHE A 79 -7.00 -55.84 1.90
C PHE A 79 -5.86 -54.81 1.99
N GLU A 80 -6.21 -53.52 2.07
CA GLU A 80 -5.23 -52.44 2.20
C GLU A 80 -5.23 -51.89 3.63
N VAL A 81 -4.06 -51.48 4.12
CA VAL A 81 -3.89 -50.98 5.48
C VAL A 81 -3.18 -49.64 5.47
N ILE A 82 -3.82 -48.64 6.07
CA ILE A 82 -3.24 -47.33 6.36
C ILE A 82 -2.87 -47.32 7.84
N HIS A 83 -1.57 -47.34 8.12
CA HIS A 83 -1.04 -47.43 9.47
C HIS A 83 -1.07 -46.08 10.20
N GLN A 84 -1.11 -46.14 11.53
CA GLN A 84 -1.06 -44.98 12.42
C GLN A 84 0.14 -44.09 12.13
N GLU A 85 1.33 -44.67 11.94
CA GLU A 85 2.51 -43.96 11.46
C GLU A 85 2.74 -44.26 9.96
N PRO A 86 3.09 -43.25 9.15
CA PRO A 86 3.24 -43.42 7.72
C PRO A 86 4.47 -44.27 7.42
N ARG A 87 4.23 -45.45 6.83
CA ARG A 87 5.31 -46.34 6.35
C ARG A 87 5.83 -45.87 5.01
N ILE A 88 6.76 -44.92 5.04
CA ILE A 88 7.44 -44.38 3.86
C ILE A 88 8.83 -45.01 3.69
N VAL A 89 9.34 -44.98 2.47
CA VAL A 89 10.72 -45.38 2.17
C VAL A 89 11.55 -44.11 1.97
N GLU A 90 12.49 -43.90 2.87
CA GLU A 90 13.46 -42.81 2.78
C GLU A 90 14.35 -43.00 1.55
N GLY A 91 14.67 -41.91 0.85
CA GLY A 91 15.46 -41.94 -0.39
C GLY A 91 14.67 -42.23 -1.67
N LEU A 92 13.35 -42.48 -1.57
CA LEU A 92 12.44 -42.44 -2.71
C LEU A 92 11.69 -41.11 -2.75
N ASP A 93 11.39 -40.65 -3.96
CA ASP A 93 10.56 -39.47 -4.15
C ASP A 93 9.09 -39.72 -3.77
N ILE A 94 8.30 -38.66 -3.78
CA ILE A 94 6.88 -38.70 -3.40
C ILE A 94 6.10 -39.61 -4.35
N CYS A 95 6.27 -39.47 -5.67
CA CYS A 95 5.58 -40.29 -6.66
C CYS A 95 5.86 -41.79 -6.48
N SER A 96 7.13 -42.15 -6.30
CA SER A 96 7.58 -43.53 -6.09
C SER A 96 7.04 -44.08 -4.77
N ASN A 97 6.98 -43.25 -3.73
CA ASN A 97 6.33 -43.63 -2.48
C ASN A 97 4.83 -43.85 -2.66
N ILE A 98 4.11 -43.04 -3.44
CA ILE A 98 2.67 -43.27 -3.72
C ILE A 98 2.49 -44.61 -4.45
N PHE A 99 3.34 -44.90 -5.43
CA PHE A 99 3.23 -46.12 -6.25
C PHE A 99 3.89 -47.36 -5.63
N LEU A 100 4.46 -47.27 -4.43
CA LEU A 100 5.25 -48.35 -3.84
C LEU A 100 4.48 -49.68 -3.77
N GLY A 101 5.01 -50.71 -4.44
CA GLY A 101 4.41 -52.04 -4.59
C GLY A 101 3.32 -52.15 -5.67
N ASN A 102 3.10 -51.08 -6.44
CA ASN A 102 2.15 -50.97 -7.55
C ASN A 102 2.76 -50.24 -8.75
N GLU A 103 4.09 -50.31 -8.92
CA GLU A 103 4.84 -49.56 -9.91
C GLU A 103 4.42 -49.93 -11.36
N LEU A 104 4.31 -48.93 -12.22
CA LEU A 104 4.07 -49.16 -13.64
C LEU A 104 5.38 -49.51 -14.35
N ALA A 105 5.50 -50.74 -14.83
CA ALA A 105 6.72 -51.22 -15.48
C ALA A 105 6.77 -50.98 -17.00
N PHE A 106 5.61 -50.82 -17.66
CA PHE A 106 5.51 -50.78 -19.12
C PHE A 106 4.82 -49.52 -19.63
N PRO A 107 5.27 -48.98 -20.79
CA PRO A 107 4.59 -47.87 -21.44
C PRO A 107 3.13 -48.22 -21.75
N GLN A 108 2.24 -47.23 -21.67
CA GLN A 108 0.82 -47.42 -21.92
C GLN A 108 0.33 -46.50 -23.04
N TRP A 109 -0.66 -46.96 -23.80
CA TRP A 109 -1.33 -46.14 -24.80
C TRP A 109 -2.38 -45.24 -24.16
N GLN A 110 -2.41 -43.97 -24.57
CA GLN A 110 -3.44 -43.01 -24.21
C GLN A 110 -3.62 -42.03 -25.37
N ASN A 111 -4.86 -41.89 -25.88
CA ASN A 111 -5.20 -41.01 -27.02
C ASN A 111 -4.22 -41.13 -28.19
N ASP A 112 -4.00 -42.36 -28.67
CA ASP A 112 -3.09 -42.72 -29.78
C ASP A 112 -1.61 -42.37 -29.58
N LYS A 113 -1.18 -42.02 -28.36
CA LYS A 113 0.23 -41.76 -28.01
C LYS A 113 0.72 -42.75 -26.95
N VAL A 114 2.00 -43.13 -27.07
CA VAL A 114 2.70 -43.92 -26.05
C VAL A 114 3.16 -42.98 -24.93
N ILE A 115 2.68 -43.22 -23.73
CA ILE A 115 3.10 -42.51 -22.51
C ILE A 115 4.09 -43.39 -21.74
N SER A 116 5.17 -42.77 -21.25
CA SER A 116 6.13 -43.46 -20.40
C SER A 116 5.47 -43.82 -19.05
N PRO A 117 5.89 -44.93 -18.40
CA PRO A 117 5.34 -45.32 -17.12
C PRO A 117 5.44 -44.20 -16.08
N GLN A 118 6.59 -43.52 -16.01
CA GLN A 118 6.81 -42.40 -15.09
C GLN A 118 5.78 -41.28 -15.28
N LYS A 119 5.61 -40.78 -16.52
CA LYS A 119 4.63 -39.71 -16.80
C LYS A 119 3.22 -40.11 -16.41
N LYS A 120 2.86 -41.39 -16.54
CA LYS A 120 1.56 -41.90 -16.12
C LYS A 120 1.42 -41.92 -14.60
N MET A 121 2.47 -42.35 -13.89
CA MET A 121 2.51 -42.31 -12.42
C MET A 121 2.42 -40.88 -11.90
N ASP A 122 3.09 -39.92 -12.53
CA ASP A 122 3.04 -38.51 -12.14
C ASP A 122 1.62 -37.93 -12.30
N LEU A 123 0.95 -38.25 -13.42
CA LEU A 123 -0.45 -37.86 -13.70
C LEU A 123 -1.42 -38.41 -12.64
N ILE A 124 -1.36 -39.72 -12.38
CA ILE A 124 -2.23 -40.37 -11.39
C ILE A 124 -1.94 -39.84 -9.98
N SER A 125 -0.65 -39.66 -9.63
CA SER A 125 -0.26 -39.09 -8.33
C SER A 125 -0.84 -37.69 -8.15
N SER A 126 -0.75 -36.85 -9.19
CA SER A 126 -1.32 -35.49 -9.16
C SER A 126 -2.84 -35.51 -8.99
N GLU A 127 -3.55 -36.40 -9.69
CA GLU A 127 -5.00 -36.55 -9.56
C GLU A 127 -5.42 -37.01 -8.15
N ILE A 128 -4.69 -37.97 -7.57
CA ILE A 128 -4.96 -38.47 -6.22
C ILE A 128 -4.67 -37.40 -5.17
N LEU A 129 -3.53 -36.71 -5.26
CA LEU A 129 -3.17 -35.65 -4.32
C LEU A 129 -4.14 -34.47 -4.42
N ALA A 130 -4.62 -34.12 -5.62
CA ALA A 130 -5.65 -33.11 -5.80
C ALA A 130 -6.98 -33.48 -5.11
N LYS A 131 -7.38 -34.77 -5.15
CA LYS A 131 -8.55 -35.25 -4.39
C LYS A 131 -8.37 -35.15 -2.87
N LEU A 132 -7.13 -35.16 -2.41
CA LEU A 132 -6.77 -34.97 -1.00
C LEU A 132 -6.51 -33.51 -0.64
N ASP A 133 -6.75 -32.56 -1.56
CA ASP A 133 -6.46 -31.14 -1.43
C ASP A 133 -4.98 -30.85 -1.07
N VAL A 134 -4.07 -31.68 -1.60
CA VAL A 134 -2.63 -31.57 -1.37
C VAL A 134 -1.94 -30.96 -2.59
N SER A 135 -1.31 -29.80 -2.39
CA SER A 135 -0.46 -29.15 -3.39
C SER A 135 1.00 -29.21 -2.98
N LEU A 136 1.82 -29.94 -3.74
CA LEU A 136 3.26 -30.07 -3.49
C LEU A 136 4.05 -29.38 -4.61
N PRO A 137 5.23 -28.78 -4.32
CA PRO A 137 6.05 -28.12 -5.33
C PRO A 137 6.50 -29.06 -6.46
N SER A 138 6.84 -30.30 -6.11
CA SER A 138 7.26 -31.33 -7.06
C SER A 138 6.99 -32.72 -6.49
N LEU A 139 6.63 -33.66 -7.38
CA LEU A 139 6.43 -35.07 -7.03
C LEU A 139 7.75 -35.86 -6.93
N HIS A 140 8.85 -35.25 -7.40
CA HIS A 140 10.18 -35.84 -7.41
C HIS A 140 11.05 -35.36 -6.25
N ASP A 141 10.48 -34.55 -5.35
CA ASP A 141 11.16 -34.12 -4.14
C ASP A 141 11.31 -35.30 -3.17
N ASP A 142 12.37 -35.26 -2.37
CA ASP A 142 12.61 -36.27 -1.34
C ASP A 142 11.47 -36.21 -0.30
N ILE A 143 10.85 -37.35 -0.04
CA ILE A 143 9.73 -37.48 0.90
C ILE A 143 10.08 -37.05 2.33
N THR A 144 11.37 -37.08 2.70
CA THR A 144 11.85 -36.64 4.02
C THR A 144 11.70 -35.14 4.24
N THR A 145 11.58 -34.34 3.17
CA THR A 145 11.31 -32.89 3.25
C THR A 145 9.90 -32.58 3.72
N LEU A 146 8.97 -33.52 3.58
CA LEU A 146 7.57 -33.35 3.96
C LEU A 146 7.38 -33.48 5.48
N SER A 147 6.40 -32.73 6.00
CA SER A 147 5.94 -32.89 7.39
C SER A 147 5.32 -34.27 7.61
N ILE A 148 5.20 -34.69 8.86
CA ILE A 148 4.57 -35.97 9.22
C ILE A 148 3.13 -36.10 8.69
N GLU A 149 2.39 -34.99 8.67
CA GLU A 149 1.03 -34.88 8.13
C GLU A 149 1.01 -35.16 6.62
N TYR A 150 1.88 -34.52 5.83
CA TYR A 150 1.96 -34.76 4.39
C TYR A 150 2.46 -36.18 4.07
N ARG A 151 3.36 -36.74 4.89
CA ARG A 151 3.77 -38.15 4.76
C ARG A 151 2.59 -39.11 4.98
N GLN A 152 1.69 -38.77 5.91
CA GLN A 152 0.45 -39.53 6.13
C GLN A 152 -0.51 -39.42 4.94
N LEU A 153 -0.65 -38.23 4.36
CA LEU A 153 -1.46 -38.04 3.13
C LEU A 153 -0.89 -38.82 1.94
N VAL A 154 0.43 -38.92 1.82
CA VAL A 154 1.09 -39.80 0.83
C VAL A 154 0.78 -41.28 1.10
N ALA A 155 0.76 -41.72 2.35
CA ALA A 155 0.36 -43.09 2.70
C ALA A 155 -1.12 -43.37 2.38
N ILE A 156 -2.01 -42.39 2.57
CA ILE A 156 -3.42 -42.46 2.15
C ILE A 156 -3.52 -42.51 0.62
N ALA A 157 -2.78 -41.66 -0.10
CA ALA A 157 -2.72 -41.66 -1.56
C ALA A 157 -2.26 -43.02 -2.11
N ARG A 158 -1.27 -43.66 -1.48
CA ARG A 158 -0.84 -45.03 -1.83
C ARG A 158 -1.98 -46.04 -1.74
N ALA A 159 -2.83 -45.95 -0.72
CA ALA A 159 -3.98 -46.83 -0.56
C ALA A 159 -5.06 -46.62 -1.64
N MET A 160 -5.07 -45.45 -2.31
CA MET A 160 -6.00 -45.12 -3.39
C MET A 160 -5.57 -45.66 -4.77
N ILE A 161 -4.32 -46.11 -4.93
CA ILE A 161 -3.79 -46.56 -6.23
C ILE A 161 -4.48 -47.82 -6.74
N LYS A 162 -4.72 -48.80 -5.86
CA LYS A 162 -5.26 -50.10 -6.24
C LYS A 162 -6.66 -50.29 -5.67
N PRO A 163 -7.62 -50.84 -6.45
CA PRO A 163 -8.91 -51.21 -5.90
C PRO A 163 -8.76 -52.28 -4.82
N SER A 164 -9.21 -51.95 -3.61
CA SER A 164 -9.27 -52.82 -2.44
C SER A 164 -10.72 -53.11 -2.08
N ARG A 165 -10.99 -54.33 -1.61
CA ARG A 165 -12.33 -54.76 -1.15
C ARG A 165 -12.57 -54.40 0.32
N LEU A 166 -11.48 -54.36 1.10
CA LEU A 166 -11.49 -54.00 2.51
C LEU A 166 -10.30 -53.07 2.80
N ILE A 167 -10.56 -51.95 3.46
CA ILE A 167 -9.54 -50.97 3.86
C ILE A 167 -9.53 -50.86 5.39
N LEU A 168 -8.37 -51.00 6.00
CA LEU A 168 -8.19 -50.73 7.43
C LEU A 168 -7.45 -49.41 7.62
N VAL A 169 -8.07 -48.48 8.34
CA VAL A 169 -7.51 -47.17 8.67
C VAL A 169 -7.24 -47.14 10.18
N ASP A 170 -5.97 -47.20 10.57
CA ASP A 170 -5.55 -47.33 11.98
C ASP A 170 -5.20 -45.98 12.61
N ASP A 171 -6.15 -45.32 13.26
CA ASP A 171 -5.99 -44.10 14.08
C ASP A 171 -5.10 -43.01 13.45
N THR A 172 -5.25 -42.84 12.15
CA THR A 172 -4.45 -41.93 11.33
C THR A 172 -4.87 -40.47 11.50
N SER A 173 -6.08 -40.24 12.01
CA SER A 173 -6.64 -38.89 12.16
C SER A 173 -5.83 -38.02 13.12
N ALA A 174 -5.15 -38.60 14.11
CA ALA A 174 -4.42 -37.84 15.11
C ALA A 174 -3.22 -37.06 14.54
N LEU A 175 -2.60 -37.56 13.46
CA LEU A 175 -1.46 -36.95 12.77
C LEU A 175 -1.87 -35.90 11.72
N LEU A 176 -3.17 -35.82 11.42
CA LEU A 176 -3.74 -34.87 10.47
C LEU A 176 -4.31 -33.67 11.24
N GLY A 177 -4.12 -32.46 10.72
CA GLY A 177 -4.85 -31.27 11.14
C GLY A 177 -6.32 -31.38 10.74
N TYR A 178 -7.16 -30.52 11.33
CA TYR A 178 -8.61 -30.60 11.20
C TYR A 178 -9.12 -30.70 9.75
N HIS A 179 -8.57 -29.87 8.85
CA HIS A 179 -8.95 -29.87 7.42
C HIS A 179 -8.79 -31.25 6.78
N TYR A 180 -7.61 -31.85 6.92
CA TYR A 180 -7.32 -33.15 6.32
C TYR A 180 -8.01 -34.32 7.04
N GLN A 181 -8.37 -34.16 8.32
CA GLN A 181 -9.25 -35.12 9.00
C GLN A 181 -10.63 -35.17 8.31
N GLN A 182 -11.23 -34.02 7.97
CA GLN A 182 -12.51 -33.98 7.26
C GLN A 182 -12.42 -34.62 5.87
N ILE A 183 -11.31 -34.39 5.16
CA ILE A 183 -11.05 -35.04 3.86
C ILE A 183 -10.96 -36.56 4.02
N LEU A 184 -10.26 -37.07 5.04
CA LEU A 184 -10.19 -38.50 5.31
C LEU A 184 -11.57 -39.11 5.62
N LEU A 185 -12.39 -38.43 6.44
CA LEU A 185 -13.74 -38.89 6.75
C LEU A 185 -14.63 -38.94 5.50
N ALA A 186 -14.58 -37.90 4.66
CA ALA A 186 -15.28 -37.88 3.38
C ALA A 186 -14.80 -38.99 2.44
N LEU A 187 -13.49 -39.28 2.43
CA LEU A 187 -12.92 -40.37 1.64
C LEU A 187 -13.42 -41.75 2.11
N ILE A 188 -13.55 -41.97 3.41
CA ILE A 188 -14.12 -43.20 3.98
C ILE A 188 -15.58 -43.38 3.53
N GLN A 189 -16.39 -42.32 3.61
CA GLN A 189 -17.78 -42.36 3.13
C GLN A 189 -17.86 -42.64 1.63
N ASN A 190 -16.99 -42.03 0.82
CA ASN A 190 -16.94 -42.30 -0.62
C ASN A 190 -16.55 -43.76 -0.91
N TRP A 191 -15.58 -44.32 -0.19
CA TRP A 191 -15.22 -45.74 -0.33
C TRP A 191 -16.36 -46.67 0.06
N GLN A 192 -17.12 -46.35 1.10
CA GLN A 192 -18.32 -47.09 1.48
C GLN A 192 -19.37 -47.05 0.37
N GLN A 193 -19.64 -45.87 -0.21
CA GLN A 193 -20.58 -45.71 -1.34
C GLN A 193 -20.14 -46.48 -2.60
N GLU A 194 -18.83 -46.62 -2.81
CA GLU A 194 -18.24 -47.49 -3.86
C GLU A 194 -18.39 -48.99 -3.55
N GLY A 195 -18.99 -49.36 -2.40
CA GLY A 195 -19.22 -50.74 -1.97
C GLY A 195 -18.02 -51.39 -1.29
N LYS A 196 -17.00 -50.61 -0.92
CA LYS A 196 -15.84 -51.12 -0.17
C LYS A 196 -16.22 -51.26 1.29
N SER A 197 -15.63 -52.25 1.94
CA SER A 197 -15.77 -52.42 3.39
C SER A 197 -14.62 -51.68 4.08
N ILE A 198 -14.86 -51.07 5.24
CA ILE A 198 -13.84 -50.30 5.95
C ILE A 198 -13.80 -50.71 7.43
N ILE A 199 -12.59 -50.84 7.98
CA ILE A 199 -12.37 -50.88 9.42
C ILE A 199 -11.70 -49.56 9.79
N PHE A 200 -12.39 -48.72 10.58
CA PHE A 200 -11.87 -47.41 10.98
C PHE A 200 -11.62 -47.38 12.49
N SER A 201 -10.35 -47.36 12.87
CA SER A 201 -9.91 -47.17 14.26
C SER A 201 -9.72 -45.68 14.50
N SER A 202 -10.37 -45.13 15.52
CA SER A 202 -10.15 -43.74 15.95
C SER A 202 -10.35 -43.61 17.46
N ASN A 203 -9.54 -42.76 18.09
CA ASN A 203 -9.76 -42.37 19.47
C ASN A 203 -10.80 -41.25 19.62
N ASN A 204 -11.20 -40.61 18.51
CA ASN A 204 -12.25 -39.58 18.52
C ASN A 204 -13.61 -40.22 18.21
N LEU A 205 -14.51 -40.22 19.20
CA LEU A 205 -15.85 -40.75 19.02
C LEU A 205 -16.66 -39.96 17.97
N ASP A 206 -16.46 -38.64 17.82
CA ASP A 206 -17.16 -37.86 16.78
C ASP A 206 -16.82 -38.37 15.38
N HIS A 207 -15.56 -38.77 15.17
CA HIS A 207 -15.11 -39.35 13.90
C HIS A 207 -15.77 -40.71 13.65
N LEU A 208 -15.92 -41.54 14.69
CA LEU A 208 -16.60 -42.83 14.54
C LEU A 208 -18.08 -42.64 14.23
N PHE A 209 -18.79 -41.79 14.99
CA PHE A 209 -20.21 -41.53 14.77
C PHE A 209 -20.53 -40.93 13.40
N SER A 210 -19.60 -40.21 12.76
CA SER A 210 -19.86 -39.54 11.48
C SER A 210 -19.77 -40.45 10.25
N VAL A 211 -19.07 -41.58 10.32
CA VAL A 211 -18.80 -42.43 9.13
C VAL A 211 -19.07 -43.92 9.31
N THR A 212 -19.35 -44.40 10.53
CA THR A 212 -19.45 -45.85 10.81
C THR A 212 -20.89 -46.34 10.80
N ASP A 213 -21.12 -47.56 10.30
CA ASP A 213 -22.41 -48.26 10.41
C ASP A 213 -22.54 -48.97 11.77
N ARG A 214 -21.42 -49.52 12.26
CA ARG A 214 -21.30 -50.21 13.53
C ARG A 214 -20.05 -49.77 14.27
N ILE A 215 -20.12 -49.66 15.59
CA ILE A 215 -18.98 -49.36 16.47
C ILE A 215 -18.75 -50.55 17.39
N ALA A 216 -17.57 -51.14 17.26
CA ALA A 216 -17.03 -52.17 18.13
C ALA A 216 -16.16 -51.54 19.23
N VAL A 217 -16.47 -51.82 20.49
CA VAL A 217 -15.73 -51.30 21.65
C VAL A 217 -14.72 -52.33 22.12
N LEU A 218 -13.46 -51.90 22.19
CA LEU A 218 -12.32 -52.68 22.60
C LEU A 218 -11.75 -52.17 23.92
N ARG A 219 -11.62 -53.06 24.91
CA ARG A 219 -11.07 -52.76 26.23
C ARG A 219 -10.19 -53.92 26.71
N GLU A 220 -8.98 -53.59 27.17
CA GLU A 220 -8.01 -54.57 27.73
C GLU A 220 -7.79 -55.82 26.87
N GLY A 221 -7.83 -55.67 25.54
CA GLY A 221 -7.62 -56.75 24.59
C GLY A 221 -8.85 -57.59 24.25
N SER A 222 -10.02 -57.27 24.80
CA SER A 222 -11.28 -57.97 24.54
C SER A 222 -12.32 -57.07 23.88
N MET A 223 -13.19 -57.68 23.08
CA MET A 223 -14.37 -57.03 22.50
C MET A 223 -15.48 -57.00 23.55
N ILE A 224 -15.84 -55.81 24.02
CA ILE A 224 -16.89 -55.62 25.03
C ILE A 224 -18.28 -55.68 24.40
N GLY A 225 -18.42 -55.05 23.23
CA GLY A 225 -19.68 -55.00 22.49
C GLY A 225 -19.47 -54.48 21.08
N ALA A 226 -20.46 -54.75 20.22
CA ALA A 226 -20.54 -54.17 18.89
C ALA A 226 -21.96 -53.65 18.67
N TYR A 227 -22.06 -52.35 18.46
CA TYR A 227 -23.32 -51.62 18.40
C TYR A 227 -23.53 -51.07 17.00
N LYS A 228 -24.78 -50.94 16.56
CA LYS A 228 -25.07 -50.11 15.38
C LYS A 228 -24.97 -48.65 15.78
N THR A 229 -24.33 -47.86 14.94
CA THR A 229 -24.04 -46.45 15.21
C THR A 229 -25.32 -45.65 15.45
N ASP A 230 -26.38 -45.92 14.67
CA ASP A 230 -27.68 -45.24 14.79
C ASP A 230 -28.50 -45.67 16.03
N GLU A 231 -28.13 -46.78 16.68
CA GLU A 231 -28.88 -47.35 17.82
C GLU A 231 -28.14 -47.14 19.15
N VAL A 232 -26.96 -46.51 19.16
CA VAL A 232 -26.13 -46.31 20.35
C VAL A 232 -25.85 -44.82 20.58
N ASN A 233 -25.85 -44.40 21.84
CA ASN A 233 -25.46 -43.05 22.22
C ASN A 233 -24.01 -43.00 22.71
N ARG A 234 -23.47 -41.78 22.79
CA ARG A 234 -22.10 -41.53 23.27
C ARG A 234 -21.91 -42.01 24.71
N GLU A 235 -22.93 -41.87 25.57
CA GLU A 235 -22.83 -42.28 26.97
C GLU A 235 -22.59 -43.79 27.12
N ILE A 236 -23.31 -44.62 26.38
CA ILE A 236 -23.17 -46.09 26.42
C ILE A 236 -21.76 -46.50 25.95
N LEU A 237 -21.28 -45.92 24.83
CA LEU A 237 -19.94 -46.24 24.34
C LEU A 237 -18.84 -45.83 25.34
N VAL A 238 -18.95 -44.67 25.98
CA VAL A 238 -17.98 -44.23 26.99
C VAL A 238 -18.06 -45.10 28.25
N ALA A 239 -19.27 -45.49 28.67
CA ALA A 239 -19.45 -46.42 29.78
C ALA A 239 -18.71 -47.75 29.53
N ASP A 240 -18.81 -48.31 28.31
CA ASP A 240 -18.10 -49.54 27.94
C ASP A 240 -16.59 -49.35 27.83
N LEU A 241 -16.13 -48.20 27.31
CA LEU A 241 -14.71 -47.87 27.21
C LEU A 241 -14.04 -47.78 28.59
N VAL A 242 -14.71 -47.15 29.54
CA VAL A 242 -14.19 -46.93 30.91
C VAL A 242 -14.49 -48.11 31.84
N GLY A 243 -15.54 -48.88 31.55
CA GLY A 243 -15.98 -50.03 32.35
C GLY A 243 -16.78 -49.66 33.59
N THR A 244 -17.48 -48.53 33.57
CA THR A 244 -18.37 -48.08 34.64
C THR A 244 -19.69 -47.63 34.05
N THR A 245 -20.80 -47.92 34.73
CA THR A 245 -22.15 -47.45 34.39
C THR A 245 -22.59 -46.28 35.27
N ASP A 246 -21.74 -45.82 36.19
CA ASP A 246 -22.05 -44.71 37.08
C ASP A 246 -22.01 -43.37 36.33
N GLN A 247 -23.20 -42.78 36.16
CA GLN A 247 -23.39 -41.53 35.43
C GLN A 247 -22.60 -40.35 36.05
N GLN A 248 -22.31 -40.40 37.36
CA GLN A 248 -21.49 -39.39 38.04
C GLN A 248 -20.00 -39.49 37.66
N GLN A 249 -19.53 -40.66 37.24
CA GLN A 249 -18.15 -40.90 36.80
C GLN A 249 -17.99 -40.72 35.28
N ILE A 250 -19.04 -41.05 34.51
CA ILE A 250 -19.02 -40.96 33.04
C ILE A 250 -19.07 -39.50 32.57
N THR A 251 -19.92 -38.68 33.18
CA THR A 251 -20.17 -37.30 32.71
C THR A 251 -18.91 -36.43 32.67
N PRO A 252 -18.03 -36.42 33.70
CA PRO A 252 -16.77 -35.68 33.64
C PRO A 252 -15.81 -36.17 32.55
N ILE A 253 -15.80 -37.47 32.24
CA ILE A 253 -14.93 -38.06 31.21
C ILE A 253 -15.42 -37.64 29.81
N ILE A 254 -16.73 -37.71 29.56
CA ILE A 254 -17.34 -37.20 28.33
C ILE A 254 -17.00 -35.71 28.15
N TRP A 255 -17.18 -34.92 29.21
CA TRP A 255 -16.87 -33.49 29.18
C TRP A 255 -15.38 -33.22 28.94
N ALA A 256 -14.48 -33.99 29.55
CA ALA A 256 -13.04 -33.85 29.36
C ALA A 256 -12.62 -34.18 27.92
N LEU A 257 -13.19 -35.24 27.33
CA LEU A 257 -12.95 -35.63 25.94
C LEU A 257 -13.45 -34.55 24.96
N ASP A 258 -14.71 -34.12 25.10
CA ASP A 258 -15.29 -33.08 24.26
C ASP A 258 -14.53 -31.75 24.39
N SER A 259 -14.15 -31.38 25.62
CA SER A 259 -13.39 -30.15 25.88
C SER A 259 -12.00 -30.21 25.28
N TYR A 260 -11.31 -31.36 25.37
CA TYR A 260 -9.99 -31.55 24.78
C TYR A 260 -10.01 -31.41 23.26
N TYR A 261 -10.93 -32.10 22.57
CA TYR A 261 -11.01 -32.07 21.11
C TYR A 261 -11.45 -30.69 20.59
N ARG A 262 -12.44 -30.06 21.23
CA ARG A 262 -12.89 -28.70 20.85
C ARG A 262 -11.82 -27.64 21.13
N ALA A 263 -11.08 -27.76 22.22
CA ALA A 263 -9.97 -26.84 22.51
C ALA A 263 -8.85 -26.96 21.46
N ARG A 264 -8.52 -28.20 21.05
CA ARG A 264 -7.53 -28.47 20.01
C ARG A 264 -7.96 -27.89 18.66
N GLU A 265 -9.21 -28.10 18.24
CA GLU A 265 -9.77 -27.54 17.00
C GLU A 265 -9.66 -26.00 16.98
N ARG A 266 -10.11 -25.33 18.06
CA ARG A 266 -10.02 -23.87 18.18
C ARG A 266 -8.58 -23.36 18.14
N ALA A 267 -7.64 -24.08 18.75
CA ALA A 267 -6.23 -23.70 18.76
C ALA A 267 -5.61 -23.77 17.35
N GLU A 268 -5.93 -24.79 16.56
CA GLU A 268 -5.48 -24.88 15.15
C GLU A 268 -6.03 -23.75 14.30
N VAL A 269 -7.34 -23.46 14.41
CA VAL A 269 -7.97 -22.36 13.67
C VAL A 269 -7.33 -21.01 14.02
N LEU A 270 -7.10 -20.75 15.32
CA LEU A 270 -6.44 -19.52 15.77
C LEU A 270 -5.01 -19.41 15.25
N ARG A 271 -4.25 -20.50 15.26
CA ARG A 271 -2.87 -20.53 14.75
C ARG A 271 -2.81 -20.22 13.25
N ASN A 272 -3.72 -20.79 12.46
CA ASN A 272 -3.79 -20.51 11.02
C ASN A 272 -4.14 -19.04 10.75
N ASN A 273 -5.10 -18.50 11.49
CA ASN A 273 -5.46 -17.08 11.40
C ASN A 273 -4.29 -16.16 11.78
N GLN A 274 -3.52 -16.52 12.82
CA GLN A 274 -2.34 -15.75 13.22
C GLN A 274 -1.28 -15.69 12.10
N ILE A 275 -0.99 -16.83 11.45
CA ILE A 275 -0.01 -16.89 10.35
C ILE A 275 -0.45 -16.02 9.16
N LEU A 276 -1.75 -16.03 8.83
CA LEU A 276 -2.32 -15.18 7.78
C LEU A 276 -2.18 -13.68 8.12
N LEU A 277 -2.50 -13.30 9.36
CA LEU A 277 -2.36 -11.92 9.84
C LEU A 277 -0.91 -11.44 9.80
N GLU A 278 0.06 -12.27 10.23
CA GLU A 278 1.49 -11.93 10.17
C GLU A 278 1.97 -11.70 8.73
N ARG A 279 1.50 -12.52 7.78
CA ARG A 279 1.77 -12.32 6.33
C ARG A 279 1.20 -10.99 5.81
N ASP A 280 -0.05 -10.68 6.14
CA ASP A 280 -0.70 -9.44 5.69
C ASP A 280 -0.04 -8.19 6.29
N LEU A 281 0.37 -8.25 7.56
CA LEU A 281 1.10 -7.17 8.22
C LEU A 281 2.47 -6.94 7.55
N ALA A 282 3.22 -8.00 7.27
CA ALA A 282 4.50 -7.90 6.58
C ALA A 282 4.37 -7.29 5.16
N ALA A 283 3.32 -7.66 4.43
CA ALA A 283 3.03 -7.08 3.12
C ALA A 283 2.67 -5.58 3.20
N ARG A 284 1.87 -5.17 4.20
CA ARG A 284 1.52 -3.75 4.43
C ARG A 284 2.73 -2.91 4.81
N ASP A 285 3.63 -3.41 5.64
CA ASP A 285 4.85 -2.69 6.03
C ASP A 285 5.79 -2.46 4.84
N SER A 286 5.88 -3.43 3.93
CA SER A 286 6.62 -3.28 2.66
C SER A 286 6.01 -2.19 1.78
N LEU A 287 4.69 -2.18 1.63
CA LEU A 287 3.99 -1.18 0.81
C LEU A 287 4.12 0.23 1.41
N ASN A 288 3.98 0.36 2.73
CA ASN A 288 4.14 1.63 3.42
C ASN A 288 5.55 2.22 3.26
N LYS A 289 6.60 1.39 3.31
CA LYS A 289 7.97 1.84 3.03
C LYS A 289 8.14 2.35 1.60
N GLN A 290 7.60 1.64 0.61
CA GLN A 290 7.66 2.09 -0.80
C GLN A 290 6.93 3.41 -1.03
N LEU A 291 5.74 3.58 -0.42
CA LEU A 291 4.98 4.83 -0.49
C LEU A 291 5.74 6.01 0.11
N LEU A 292 6.36 5.82 1.29
CA LEU A 292 7.18 6.87 1.93
C LEU A 292 8.38 7.26 1.07
N GLU A 293 9.02 6.29 0.42
CA GLU A 293 10.16 6.56 -0.47
C GLU A 293 9.72 7.34 -1.73
N GLN A 294 8.60 6.94 -2.35
CA GLN A 294 8.03 7.69 -3.48
C GLN A 294 7.61 9.11 -3.10
N LEU A 295 6.99 9.30 -1.92
CA LEU A 295 6.56 10.60 -1.43
C LEU A 295 7.78 11.53 -1.22
N ASN A 296 8.86 11.02 -0.62
CA ASN A 296 10.09 11.77 -0.43
C ASN A 296 10.71 12.22 -1.76
N VAL A 297 10.74 11.34 -2.76
CA VAL A 297 11.23 11.69 -4.10
C VAL A 297 10.39 12.80 -4.73
N GLN A 298 9.06 12.73 -4.62
CA GLN A 298 8.17 13.76 -5.15
C GLN A 298 8.35 15.10 -4.45
N VAL A 299 8.44 15.14 -3.12
CA VAL A 299 8.64 16.37 -2.35
C VAL A 299 9.96 17.05 -2.75
N LEU A 300 11.04 16.29 -2.87
CA LEU A 300 12.34 16.82 -3.31
C LEU A 300 12.30 17.35 -4.75
N ALA A 301 11.56 16.71 -5.65
CA ALA A 301 11.39 17.18 -7.01
C ALA A 301 10.60 18.51 -7.05
N LEU A 302 9.57 18.63 -6.22
CA LEU A 302 8.72 19.82 -6.13
C LEU A 302 9.50 21.03 -5.59
N ASP A 303 10.35 20.82 -4.57
CA ASP A 303 11.21 21.86 -4.01
C ASP A 303 12.23 22.38 -5.04
N LYS A 304 12.84 21.47 -5.81
CA LYS A 304 13.73 21.84 -6.93
C LYS A 304 13.00 22.62 -8.03
N ALA A 305 11.77 22.23 -8.36
CA ALA A 305 10.97 22.93 -9.35
C ALA A 305 10.60 24.35 -8.88
N ASN A 306 10.19 24.51 -7.61
CA ASN A 306 9.86 25.81 -7.04
C ASN A 306 11.07 26.76 -7.01
N THR A 307 12.24 26.27 -6.61
CA THR A 307 13.47 27.08 -6.60
C THR A 307 13.88 27.51 -8.01
N ALA A 308 13.83 26.59 -8.99
CA ALA A 308 14.10 26.93 -10.39
C ALA A 308 13.12 27.97 -10.95
N LEU A 309 11.84 27.88 -10.58
CA LEU A 309 10.81 28.83 -11.00
C LEU A 309 11.05 30.22 -10.41
N GLN A 310 11.42 30.31 -9.12
CA GLN A 310 11.78 31.57 -8.48
C GLN A 310 13.01 32.23 -9.14
N ASP A 311 14.02 31.45 -9.50
CA ASP A 311 15.21 31.94 -10.19
C ASP A 311 14.90 32.42 -11.62
N ALA A 312 14.06 31.69 -12.36
CA ALA A 312 13.60 32.11 -13.67
C ALA A 312 12.83 33.44 -13.59
N HIS A 313 11.96 33.61 -12.58
CA HIS A 313 11.19 34.83 -12.36
C HIS A 313 12.09 36.04 -12.06
N ARG A 314 13.12 35.85 -11.21
CA ARG A 314 14.13 36.89 -10.93
C ARG A 314 14.81 37.38 -12.21
N ARG A 315 15.22 36.46 -13.08
CA ARG A 315 15.88 36.81 -14.35
C ARG A 315 14.96 37.59 -15.28
N LEU A 316 13.70 37.18 -15.40
CA LEU A 316 12.72 37.88 -16.23
C LEU A 316 12.49 39.33 -15.76
N LEU A 317 12.40 39.55 -14.45
CA LEU A 317 12.20 40.89 -13.90
C LEU A 317 13.44 41.78 -14.06
N SER A 318 14.64 41.23 -13.83
CA SER A 318 15.90 41.94 -14.11
C SER A 318 16.01 42.34 -15.57
N ASN A 319 15.78 41.39 -16.49
CA ASN A 319 15.85 41.66 -17.93
C ASN A 319 14.86 42.73 -18.37
N ARG A 320 13.65 42.76 -17.81
CA ARG A 320 12.65 43.80 -18.10
C ARG A 320 13.08 45.19 -17.64
N GLU A 321 13.74 45.31 -16.48
CA GLU A 321 14.25 46.61 -16.02
C GLU A 321 15.47 47.06 -16.82
N ASP A 322 16.35 46.14 -17.23
CA ASP A 322 17.46 46.44 -18.13
C ASP A 322 16.98 46.90 -19.52
N GLU A 323 15.95 46.26 -20.06
CA GLU A 323 15.32 46.64 -21.33
C GLU A 323 14.68 48.03 -21.23
N ARG A 324 13.96 48.32 -20.15
CA ARG A 324 13.40 49.66 -19.87
C ARG A 324 14.49 50.72 -19.75
N LYS A 325 15.62 50.40 -19.11
CA LYS A 325 16.79 51.28 -18.99
C LYS A 325 17.38 51.58 -20.38
N SER A 326 17.49 50.57 -21.24
CA SER A 326 17.99 50.73 -22.61
C SER A 326 17.05 51.61 -23.45
N LEU A 327 15.74 51.32 -23.45
CA LEU A 327 14.74 52.07 -24.20
C LEU A 327 14.67 53.54 -23.76
N ALA A 328 14.71 53.81 -22.45
CA ALA A 328 14.70 55.18 -21.94
C ALA A 328 15.93 55.98 -22.40
N ARG A 329 17.11 55.35 -22.46
CA ARG A 329 18.33 55.97 -23.00
C ARG A 329 18.23 56.20 -24.50
N GLU A 330 17.78 55.22 -25.27
CA GLU A 330 17.67 55.32 -26.73
C GLU A 330 16.71 56.45 -27.14
N LEU A 331 15.53 56.53 -26.49
CA LEU A 331 14.58 57.61 -26.72
C LEU A 331 15.15 58.98 -26.33
N HIS A 332 15.91 59.06 -25.23
CA HIS A 332 16.52 60.32 -24.78
C HIS A 332 17.67 60.79 -25.67
N ASP A 333 18.58 59.88 -26.03
CA ASP A 333 19.82 60.23 -26.71
C ASP A 333 19.67 60.33 -28.23
N GLN A 334 18.75 59.55 -28.83
CA GLN A 334 18.52 59.61 -30.28
C GLN A 334 17.30 60.45 -30.62
N THR A 335 16.11 60.05 -30.15
CA THR A 335 14.84 60.63 -30.64
C THR A 335 14.62 62.06 -30.16
N ILE A 336 14.85 62.34 -28.86
CA ILE A 336 14.69 63.69 -28.32
C ILE A 336 15.74 64.64 -28.90
N GLN A 337 16.99 64.20 -29.08
CA GLN A 337 18.05 65.01 -29.69
C GLN A 337 17.75 65.35 -31.15
N ASP A 338 17.26 64.37 -31.93
CA ASP A 338 16.88 64.57 -33.33
C ASP A 338 15.71 65.57 -33.46
N LEU A 339 14.69 65.47 -32.60
CA LEU A 339 13.57 66.42 -32.57
C LEU A 339 14.01 67.82 -32.14
N LEU A 340 14.92 67.95 -31.18
CA LEU A 340 15.51 69.25 -30.82
C LEU A 340 16.28 69.85 -31.99
N ARG A 341 17.06 69.04 -32.72
CA ARG A 341 17.79 69.49 -33.92
C ARG A 341 16.84 69.96 -35.02
N LEU A 342 15.76 69.22 -35.28
CA LEU A 342 14.71 69.62 -36.23
C LEU A 342 14.05 70.94 -35.80
N ASN A 343 13.77 71.12 -34.51
CA ASN A 343 13.21 72.37 -33.97
C ASN A 343 14.17 73.56 -34.20
N TYR A 344 15.47 73.39 -33.95
CA TYR A 344 16.48 74.43 -34.23
C TYR A 344 16.63 74.73 -35.72
N GLN A 345 16.53 73.73 -36.59
CA GLN A 345 16.55 73.95 -38.05
C GLN A 345 15.34 74.74 -38.52
N LEU A 346 14.15 74.41 -38.01
CA LEU A 346 12.91 75.15 -38.30
C LEU A 346 12.96 76.59 -37.78
N GLU A 347 13.53 76.80 -36.58
CA GLU A 347 13.77 78.13 -36.01
C GLU A 347 14.67 78.99 -36.91
N ARG A 348 15.77 78.42 -37.41
CA ARG A 348 16.67 79.13 -38.34
C ARG A 348 15.99 79.47 -39.67
N ILE A 349 15.07 78.65 -40.17
CA ILE A 349 14.32 78.96 -41.40
C ILE A 349 13.32 80.08 -41.13
N GLU A 350 12.64 80.05 -39.98
CA GLU A 350 11.73 81.11 -39.53
C GLU A 350 12.43 82.47 -39.35
N GLU A 351 13.69 82.48 -38.89
CA GLU A 351 14.51 83.70 -38.74
C GLU A 351 15.03 84.27 -40.06
N ASN A 352 15.22 83.43 -41.10
CA ASN A 352 15.81 83.85 -42.38
C ASN A 352 14.77 84.19 -43.47
N GLU A 353 13.50 83.79 -43.33
CA GLU A 353 12.43 84.09 -44.29
C GLU A 353 11.49 85.25 -43.86
N ILE A 354 11.73 86.39 -44.53
CA ILE A 354 10.87 87.54 -44.90
C ILE A 354 9.50 87.68 -44.20
N GLU A 355 9.29 88.87 -43.63
CA GLU A 355 8.07 89.40 -43.02
C GLU A 355 6.78 89.07 -43.81
N ALA A 356 5.82 88.44 -43.12
CA ALA A 356 4.42 88.21 -43.53
C ALA A 356 4.11 87.22 -44.69
N SER A 357 4.66 85.99 -44.64
CA SER A 357 4.21 84.86 -45.48
C SER A 357 3.35 83.85 -44.70
N PRO A 358 2.29 83.24 -45.29
CA PRO A 358 1.53 82.13 -44.69
C PRO A 358 2.38 80.87 -44.37
N ILE A 359 3.62 80.83 -44.87
CA ILE A 359 4.61 79.79 -44.55
C ILE A 359 5.12 79.94 -43.11
N LYS A 360 5.26 81.17 -42.60
CA LYS A 360 5.73 81.43 -41.24
C LYS A 360 4.79 80.86 -40.17
N GLU A 361 3.49 81.03 -40.37
CA GLU A 361 2.46 80.49 -39.48
C GLU A 361 2.46 78.95 -39.48
N ARG A 362 2.65 78.32 -40.65
CA ARG A 362 2.79 76.85 -40.76
C ARG A 362 4.04 76.31 -40.07
N ILE A 363 5.18 76.99 -40.21
CA ILE A 363 6.43 76.62 -39.51
C ILE A 363 6.25 76.76 -38.00
N SER A 364 5.59 77.83 -37.53
CA SER A 364 5.31 78.03 -36.11
C SER A 364 4.43 76.91 -35.52
N ASN A 365 3.39 76.49 -36.26
CA ASN A 365 2.55 75.36 -35.86
C ASN A 365 3.34 74.04 -35.80
N ILE A 366 4.19 73.74 -36.79
CA ILE A 366 5.06 72.55 -36.77
C ILE A 366 6.04 72.58 -35.59
N ARG A 367 6.63 73.76 -35.28
CA ARG A 367 7.51 73.91 -34.11
C ARG A 367 6.76 73.69 -32.79
N PHE A 368 5.51 74.15 -32.71
CA PHE A 368 4.65 73.90 -31.56
C PHE A 368 4.35 72.41 -31.38
N ASP A 369 3.99 71.71 -32.47
CA ASP A 369 3.76 70.26 -32.45
C ASP A 369 5.02 69.48 -32.05
N VAL A 370 6.20 69.86 -32.56
CA VAL A 370 7.49 69.26 -32.17
C VAL A 370 7.80 69.50 -30.69
N LYS A 371 7.51 70.69 -30.14
CA LYS A 371 7.67 70.96 -28.70
C LYS A 371 6.74 70.09 -27.86
N ILE A 372 5.49 69.89 -28.28
CA ILE A 372 4.56 68.98 -27.61
C ILE A 372 5.10 67.55 -27.64
N LEU A 373 5.55 67.06 -28.79
CA LEU A 373 6.10 65.71 -28.94
C LEU A 373 7.35 65.48 -28.08
N ILE A 374 8.24 66.47 -27.96
CA ILE A 374 9.41 66.40 -27.06
C ILE A 374 8.97 66.27 -25.60
N GLU A 375 7.96 67.03 -25.20
CA GLU A 375 7.43 67.00 -23.83
C GLU A 375 6.71 65.68 -23.54
N GLU A 376 5.97 65.13 -24.50
CA GLU A 376 5.37 63.80 -24.42
C GLU A 376 6.44 62.69 -24.33
N LEU A 377 7.48 62.74 -25.15
CA LEU A 377 8.59 61.77 -25.08
C LEU A 377 9.34 61.86 -23.76
N ARG A 378 9.60 63.06 -23.23
CA ARG A 378 10.20 63.23 -21.89
C ARG A 378 9.35 62.58 -20.79
N ARG A 379 8.02 62.69 -20.90
CA ARG A 379 7.08 62.03 -19.98
C ARG A 379 7.15 60.51 -20.12
N VAL A 380 7.18 59.98 -21.34
CA VAL A 380 7.35 58.54 -21.60
C VAL A 380 8.66 58.03 -21.02
N CYS A 381 9.78 58.73 -21.24
CA CYS A 381 11.07 58.40 -20.65
C CYS A 381 11.02 58.42 -19.12
N SER A 382 10.40 59.43 -18.51
CA SER A 382 10.28 59.55 -17.05
C SER A 382 9.43 58.42 -16.43
N ASN A 383 8.40 57.95 -17.15
CA ASN A 383 7.58 56.81 -16.73
C ASN A 383 8.33 55.47 -16.91
N LEU A 384 9.11 55.33 -17.98
CA LEU A 384 9.95 54.17 -18.24
C LEU A 384 11.10 54.08 -17.24
N ARG A 385 11.74 55.19 -16.89
CA ARG A 385 12.75 55.30 -15.83
C ARG A 385 12.98 56.77 -15.45
N PRO A 386 12.72 57.18 -14.19
CA PRO A 386 12.99 58.55 -13.78
C PRO A 386 14.51 58.85 -13.78
N PRO A 387 14.98 59.86 -14.52
CA PRO A 387 16.41 60.22 -14.54
C PRO A 387 16.90 60.79 -13.19
N THR A 388 15.97 61.16 -12.30
CA THR A 388 16.23 61.68 -10.96
C THR A 388 16.72 60.62 -9.99
N ILE A 389 16.39 59.34 -10.19
CA ILE A 389 16.89 58.25 -9.33
C ILE A 389 18.42 58.13 -9.50
N ASP A 390 18.89 58.19 -10.74
CA ASP A 390 20.31 57.99 -11.08
C ASP A 390 21.21 59.14 -10.57
N SER A 391 20.67 60.36 -10.51
CA SER A 391 21.40 61.59 -10.18
C SER A 391 21.19 62.08 -8.74
N LEU A 392 19.97 62.01 -8.22
CA LEU A 392 19.53 62.66 -6.97
C LEU A 392 18.95 61.68 -5.93
N GLY A 393 18.87 60.39 -6.26
CA GLY A 393 18.44 59.30 -5.36
C GLY A 393 16.93 59.17 -5.15
N LEU A 394 16.53 58.12 -4.42
CA LEU A 394 15.14 57.71 -4.21
C LEU A 394 14.23 58.82 -3.65
N GLY A 395 14.68 59.56 -2.63
CA GLY A 395 13.87 60.59 -1.98
C GLY A 395 13.43 61.69 -2.95
N SER A 396 14.37 62.19 -3.76
CA SER A 396 14.11 63.21 -4.79
C SER A 396 13.17 62.70 -5.88
N ALA A 397 13.30 61.43 -6.26
CA ALA A 397 12.45 60.81 -7.27
C ALA A 397 11.01 60.62 -6.77
N ILE A 398 10.81 60.22 -5.50
CA ILE A 398 9.47 60.11 -4.90
C ILE A 398 8.82 61.48 -4.82
N THR A 399 9.53 62.52 -4.38
CA THR A 399 8.99 63.89 -4.33
C THR A 399 8.55 64.35 -5.72
N SER A 400 9.39 64.14 -6.74
CA SER A 400 9.07 64.48 -8.13
C SER A 400 7.86 63.70 -8.67
N LEU A 401 7.73 62.41 -8.32
CA LEU A 401 6.58 61.59 -8.67
C LEU A 401 5.29 62.10 -8.01
N VAL A 402 5.35 62.45 -6.72
CA VAL A 402 4.20 62.96 -5.94
C VAL A 402 3.74 64.31 -6.46
N ASP A 403 4.66 65.24 -6.73
CA ASP A 403 4.32 66.57 -7.24
C ASP A 403 3.67 66.49 -8.63
N GLY A 404 4.27 65.71 -9.54
CA GLY A 404 3.69 65.48 -10.86
C GLY A 404 2.36 64.71 -10.83
N TRP A 405 2.13 63.87 -9.80
CA TRP A 405 0.85 63.21 -9.59
C TRP A 405 -0.21 64.18 -9.06
N ARG A 406 0.13 65.02 -8.07
CA ARG A 406 -0.76 66.05 -7.51
C ARG A 406 -1.25 67.03 -8.57
N GLU A 407 -0.37 67.51 -9.45
CA GLU A 407 -0.73 68.42 -10.54
C GLU A 407 -1.74 67.80 -11.52
N ARG A 408 -1.67 66.49 -11.75
CA ARG A 408 -2.53 65.78 -12.71
C ARG A 408 -3.89 65.39 -12.15
N THR A 409 -3.92 64.95 -10.89
CA THR A 409 -5.14 64.40 -10.27
C THR A 409 -5.89 65.43 -9.43
N GLY A 410 -5.21 66.49 -8.97
CA GLY A 410 -5.76 67.48 -8.04
C GLY A 410 -5.98 66.96 -6.62
N ILE A 411 -5.55 65.73 -6.31
CA ILE A 411 -5.73 65.10 -4.99
C ILE A 411 -4.54 65.47 -4.09
N PRO A 412 -4.78 65.95 -2.85
CA PRO A 412 -3.71 66.22 -1.89
C PRO A 412 -3.04 64.92 -1.42
N ILE A 413 -1.70 64.91 -1.42
CA ILE A 413 -0.88 63.84 -0.83
C ILE A 413 -0.17 64.41 0.42
N SER A 414 -0.06 63.68 1.52
CA SER A 414 0.92 63.96 2.58
C SER A 414 2.13 63.04 2.41
N LEU A 415 3.33 63.62 2.25
CA LEU A 415 4.57 62.86 2.06
C LEU A 415 5.47 63.04 3.28
N THR A 416 5.80 61.92 3.95
CA THR A 416 6.80 61.90 5.03
C THR A 416 7.98 61.03 4.63
N LEU A 417 9.15 61.64 4.44
CA LEU A 417 10.41 60.95 4.16
C LEU A 417 11.34 61.09 5.37
N ASP A 418 12.02 60.01 5.73
CA ASP A 418 13.07 60.03 6.76
C ASP A 418 14.31 60.79 6.26
N GLU A 419 14.91 61.65 7.09
CA GLU A 419 16.06 62.49 6.71
C GLU A 419 17.35 61.67 6.54
N ASN A 420 17.41 60.44 7.08
CA ASN A 420 18.58 59.56 7.05
C ASN A 420 18.52 58.45 5.97
N LEU A 421 17.82 58.68 4.85
CA LEU A 421 17.82 57.75 3.71
C LEU A 421 19.21 57.68 3.05
N ILE A 422 20.06 56.76 3.52
CA ILE A 422 21.34 56.41 2.89
C ILE A 422 21.03 55.83 1.48
N ARG A 423 21.87 56.11 0.48
CA ARG A 423 21.75 55.49 -0.86
C ARG A 423 21.68 53.97 -0.75
N LEU A 424 20.60 53.40 -1.27
CA LEU A 424 20.39 51.96 -1.35
C LEU A 424 20.98 51.45 -2.68
N PRO A 425 21.15 50.13 -2.85
CA PRO A 425 21.46 49.57 -4.16
C PRO A 425 20.41 50.00 -5.19
N GLU A 426 20.86 50.29 -6.42
CA GLU A 426 20.02 50.80 -7.52
C GLU A 426 18.73 49.97 -7.70
N ASP A 427 18.85 48.65 -7.66
CA ASP A 427 17.73 47.71 -7.81
C ASP A 427 16.69 47.83 -6.67
N THR A 428 17.15 48.15 -5.46
CA THR A 428 16.28 48.35 -4.28
C THR A 428 15.57 49.69 -4.36
N GLU A 429 16.27 50.76 -4.76
CA GLU A 429 15.67 52.09 -4.96
C GLU A 429 14.60 52.04 -6.05
N LEU A 430 14.91 51.40 -7.19
CA LEU A 430 13.98 51.21 -8.29
C LEU A 430 12.76 50.38 -7.86
N SER A 431 12.96 49.29 -7.12
CA SER A 431 11.86 48.45 -6.64
C SER A 431 10.93 49.20 -5.68
N ILE A 432 11.49 49.99 -4.74
CA ILE A 432 10.70 50.84 -3.83
C ILE A 432 9.92 51.90 -4.61
N PHE A 433 10.59 52.60 -5.54
CA PHE A 433 9.95 53.59 -6.39
C PHE A 433 8.78 52.99 -7.18
N ARG A 434 8.96 51.81 -7.75
CA ARG A 434 7.94 51.11 -8.53
C ARG A 434 6.77 50.62 -7.68
N ILE A 435 7.01 50.20 -6.44
CA ILE A 435 5.95 49.86 -5.49
C ILE A 435 5.08 51.09 -5.22
N ILE A 436 5.71 52.25 -4.97
CA ILE A 436 5.00 53.52 -4.74
C ILE A 436 4.23 53.96 -6.00
N GLN A 437 4.86 53.89 -7.18
CA GLN A 437 4.24 54.24 -8.45
C GLN A 437 3.02 53.37 -8.76
N GLU A 438 3.13 52.05 -8.59
CA GLU A 438 2.03 51.11 -8.83
C GLU A 438 0.89 51.33 -7.82
N SER A 439 1.23 51.61 -6.55
CA SER A 439 0.24 51.91 -5.52
C SER A 439 -0.54 53.19 -5.83
N LEU A 440 0.15 54.26 -6.25
CA LEU A 440 -0.49 55.51 -6.70
C LEU A 440 -1.35 55.31 -7.95
N HIS A 441 -0.93 54.46 -8.89
CA HIS A 441 -1.72 54.12 -10.06
C HIS A 441 -3.01 53.38 -9.67
N ASN A 442 -2.91 52.41 -8.75
CA ASN A 442 -4.06 51.66 -8.24
C ASN A 442 -5.05 52.59 -7.52
N ILE A 443 -4.58 53.56 -6.75
CA ILE A 443 -5.44 54.54 -6.07
C ILE A 443 -6.29 55.33 -7.08
N VAL A 444 -5.68 55.86 -8.15
CA VAL A 444 -6.40 56.61 -9.20
C VAL A 444 -7.44 55.74 -9.90
N LYS A 445 -7.09 54.49 -10.20
CA LYS A 445 -7.91 53.61 -11.02
C LYS A 445 -9.06 52.96 -10.23
N HIS A 446 -8.88 52.75 -8.93
CA HIS A 446 -9.75 51.85 -8.16
C HIS A 446 -10.28 52.41 -6.84
N SER A 447 -9.65 53.42 -6.22
CA SER A 447 -9.97 53.82 -4.84
C SER A 447 -10.97 54.98 -4.73
N GLN A 448 -11.05 55.89 -5.72
CA GLN A 448 -11.82 57.16 -5.62
C GLN A 448 -11.43 58.01 -4.39
N ALA A 449 -10.17 57.92 -3.95
CA ALA A 449 -9.65 58.64 -2.80
C ALA A 449 -9.71 60.17 -2.96
N LYS A 450 -9.91 60.86 -1.84
CA LYS A 450 -9.84 62.31 -1.69
C LYS A 450 -8.55 62.77 -1.01
N ASN A 451 -7.89 61.89 -0.26
CA ASN A 451 -6.60 62.14 0.37
C ASN A 451 -5.75 60.87 0.35
N VAL A 452 -4.44 61.05 0.18
CA VAL A 452 -3.48 59.94 0.21
C VAL A 452 -2.31 60.31 1.13
N GLU A 453 -1.87 59.38 1.95
CA GLU A 453 -0.70 59.53 2.81
C GLU A 453 0.37 58.51 2.41
N ILE A 454 1.60 58.99 2.22
CA ILE A 454 2.77 58.17 1.92
C ILE A 454 3.82 58.45 2.98
N SER A 455 4.29 57.38 3.63
CA SER A 455 5.43 57.45 4.54
C SER A 455 6.48 56.41 4.20
N LEU A 456 7.73 56.85 4.24
CA LEU A 456 8.92 56.01 4.09
C LEU A 456 9.78 56.24 5.33
N ARG A 457 9.84 55.26 6.25
CA ARG A 457 10.51 55.40 7.54
C ARG A 457 11.34 54.17 7.88
N HIS A 458 12.43 54.37 8.63
CA HIS A 458 13.16 53.26 9.23
C HIS A 458 12.47 52.81 10.54
N THR A 459 11.93 51.59 10.58
CA THR A 459 11.38 51.01 11.81
C THR A 459 12.50 50.47 12.71
N THR A 460 13.57 49.95 12.09
CA THR A 460 14.82 49.56 12.74
C THR A 460 16.00 49.97 11.86
N PRO A 461 17.25 49.97 12.34
CA PRO A 461 18.43 50.24 11.50
C PRO A 461 18.60 49.25 10.32
N ARG A 462 17.74 48.22 10.25
CA ARG A 462 17.82 47.11 9.32
C ARG A 462 16.53 46.89 8.53
N THR A 463 15.49 47.70 8.72
CA THR A 463 14.21 47.55 8.00
C THR A 463 13.66 48.91 7.61
N ILE A 464 13.20 48.99 6.36
CA ILE A 464 12.49 50.15 5.82
C ILE A 464 11.03 49.77 5.73
N LEU A 465 10.16 50.59 6.32
CA LEU A 465 8.72 50.47 6.22
C LEU A 465 8.21 51.52 5.24
N ILE A 466 7.54 51.05 4.20
CA ILE A 466 6.75 51.86 3.28
C ILE A 466 5.31 51.70 3.72
N SER A 467 4.63 52.81 4.01
CA SER A 467 3.20 52.80 4.29
C SER A 467 2.50 53.76 3.35
N ILE A 468 1.54 53.24 2.59
CA ILE A 468 0.71 53.98 1.65
C ILE A 468 -0.74 53.80 2.08
N CYS A 469 -1.42 54.91 2.29
CA CYS A 469 -2.73 55.00 2.92
C CYS A 469 -3.64 55.85 2.04
N ASP A 470 -4.85 55.36 1.75
CA ASP A 470 -5.89 56.10 1.01
C ASP A 470 -7.21 56.10 1.79
N ASP A 471 -8.06 57.11 1.55
CA ASP A 471 -9.37 57.29 2.20
C ASP A 471 -10.56 56.89 1.31
N GLY A 472 -10.34 56.01 0.33
CA GLY A 472 -11.33 55.63 -0.68
C GLY A 472 -12.28 54.49 -0.32
N VAL A 473 -12.67 53.70 -1.31
CA VAL A 473 -13.70 52.63 -1.17
C VAL A 473 -13.19 51.40 -0.40
N GLY A 474 -11.86 51.20 -0.32
CA GLY A 474 -11.25 50.01 0.30
C GLY A 474 -11.31 48.75 -0.58
N LEU A 475 -10.80 47.63 -0.08
CA LEU A 475 -10.75 46.32 -0.76
C LEU A 475 -11.94 45.42 -0.34
N PRO A 476 -12.33 44.41 -1.15
CA PRO A 476 -13.37 43.44 -0.76
C PRO A 476 -13.01 42.61 0.50
N GLU A 477 -13.99 42.21 1.32
CA GLU A 477 -13.76 41.49 2.59
C GLU A 477 -13.17 40.08 2.44
N ASP A 478 -13.46 39.36 1.35
CA ASP A 478 -12.91 38.03 1.02
C ASP A 478 -11.70 38.12 0.06
N PHE A 479 -10.72 38.95 0.41
CA PHE A 479 -9.53 39.18 -0.43
C PHE A 479 -8.53 38.01 -0.34
N ASN A 480 -8.27 37.34 -1.46
CA ASN A 480 -7.15 36.40 -1.60
C ASN A 480 -6.31 36.74 -2.85
N LEU A 481 -5.01 36.94 -2.64
CA LEU A 481 -4.02 37.25 -3.70
C LEU A 481 -4.04 36.21 -4.84
N SER A 482 -4.35 34.95 -4.53
CA SER A 482 -4.44 33.87 -5.53
C SER A 482 -5.66 33.96 -6.46
N THR A 483 -6.78 34.52 -5.99
CA THR A 483 -8.02 34.69 -6.78
C THR A 483 -8.02 35.94 -7.67
N LEU A 484 -7.17 36.93 -7.37
CA LEU A 484 -7.04 38.16 -8.18
C LEU A 484 -6.19 37.97 -9.44
N ALA A 485 -5.29 37.00 -9.44
CA ALA A 485 -4.52 36.59 -10.62
C ALA A 485 -5.41 36.06 -11.75
N SER A 486 -6.61 35.57 -11.41
CA SER A 486 -7.60 35.04 -12.36
C SER A 486 -8.44 36.12 -13.05
N ASN A 487 -8.49 37.34 -12.49
CA ASN A 487 -9.38 38.43 -12.89
C ASN A 487 -8.61 39.66 -13.41
N ASP A 488 -7.44 39.48 -14.03
CA ASP A 488 -6.62 40.53 -14.68
C ASP A 488 -6.16 41.70 -13.76
N HIS A 489 -6.17 41.54 -12.44
CA HIS A 489 -5.68 42.54 -11.48
C HIS A 489 -4.17 42.40 -11.20
N TYR A 490 -3.34 42.66 -12.21
CA TYR A 490 -1.88 42.46 -12.17
C TYR A 490 -1.09 43.41 -11.24
N GLY A 491 -1.67 44.53 -10.82
CA GLY A 491 -0.94 45.57 -10.06
C GLY A 491 -0.53 45.16 -8.64
N LEU A 492 -1.45 44.58 -7.87
CA LEU A 492 -1.18 44.10 -6.50
C LEU A 492 -0.27 42.85 -6.50
N LEU A 493 -0.43 41.99 -7.51
CA LEU A 493 0.46 40.85 -7.72
C LEU A 493 1.89 41.32 -8.00
N GLY A 494 2.07 42.31 -8.87
CA GLY A 494 3.38 42.90 -9.17
C GLY A 494 4.05 43.57 -7.96
N ILE A 495 3.28 44.17 -7.05
CA ILE A 495 3.80 44.66 -5.77
C ILE A 495 4.26 43.48 -4.90
N SER A 496 3.43 42.45 -4.74
CA SER A 496 3.76 41.27 -3.92
C SER A 496 5.00 40.53 -4.41
N GLU A 497 5.17 40.39 -5.72
CA GLU A 497 6.33 39.76 -6.35
C GLU A 497 7.61 40.57 -6.06
N ARG A 498 7.56 41.89 -6.21
CA ARG A 498 8.72 42.76 -5.92
C ARG A 498 9.12 42.73 -4.45
N VAL A 499 8.16 42.68 -3.54
CA VAL A 499 8.41 42.59 -2.09
C VAL A 499 9.06 41.25 -1.73
N ALA A 500 8.55 40.14 -2.29
CA ALA A 500 9.11 38.81 -2.07
C ALA A 500 10.56 38.70 -2.58
N LEU A 501 10.88 39.36 -3.71
CA LEU A 501 12.24 39.37 -4.26
C LEU A 501 13.25 40.14 -3.42
N LEU A 502 12.79 41.20 -2.74
CA LEU A 502 13.62 41.93 -1.78
C LEU A 502 13.71 41.22 -0.42
N GLY A 503 13.06 40.05 -0.25
CA GLY A 503 12.99 39.33 1.02
C GLY A 503 12.15 40.06 2.07
N GLY A 504 11.22 40.91 1.63
CA GLY A 504 10.34 41.70 2.46
C GLY A 504 8.99 41.03 2.73
N HIS A 505 8.19 41.68 3.57
CA HIS A 505 6.82 41.26 3.89
C HIS A 505 5.83 42.35 3.43
N LEU A 506 4.74 41.92 2.79
CA LEU A 506 3.65 42.78 2.34
C LEU A 506 2.42 42.50 3.22
N ASN A 507 1.85 43.55 3.78
CA ASN A 507 0.60 43.52 4.53
C ASN A 507 -0.37 44.53 3.92
N ILE A 508 -1.57 44.07 3.56
CA ILE A 508 -2.62 44.91 2.97
C ILE A 508 -3.86 44.78 3.86
N GLN A 509 -4.40 45.90 4.31
CA GLN A 509 -5.56 45.91 5.20
C GLN A 509 -6.53 47.03 4.81
N ASN A 510 -7.81 46.88 5.15
CA ASN A 510 -8.79 47.96 5.04
C ASN A 510 -8.79 48.82 6.30
N GLN A 511 -9.02 50.12 6.11
CA GLN A 511 -9.16 51.06 7.21
C GLN A 511 -10.59 51.07 7.76
N LYS A 512 -10.72 51.33 9.07
CA LYS A 512 -12.01 51.38 9.77
C LYS A 512 -12.94 52.52 9.32
N ILE A 513 -12.42 53.51 8.60
CA ILE A 513 -13.13 54.75 8.19
C ILE A 513 -13.44 54.72 6.67
N GLY A 514 -13.10 53.63 5.97
CA GLY A 514 -13.06 53.57 4.50
C GLY A 514 -11.62 53.75 3.98
N GLY A 515 -11.26 53.03 2.91
CA GLY A 515 -9.94 53.08 2.29
C GLY A 515 -9.04 51.88 2.61
N ALA A 516 -7.87 51.82 1.97
CA ALA A 516 -6.89 50.74 2.17
C ALA A 516 -5.57 51.25 2.75
N ILE A 517 -4.82 50.36 3.39
CA ILE A 517 -3.45 50.57 3.81
C ILE A 517 -2.57 49.46 3.24
N ILE A 518 -1.53 49.86 2.52
CA ILE A 518 -0.48 48.99 1.99
C ILE A 518 0.78 49.24 2.81
N GLN A 519 1.21 48.24 3.56
CA GLN A 519 2.43 48.25 4.35
C GLN A 519 3.43 47.25 3.77
N VAL A 520 4.62 47.75 3.46
CA VAL A 520 5.72 46.95 2.91
C VAL A 520 6.93 47.10 3.80
N GLU A 521 7.39 45.99 4.35
CA GLU A 521 8.62 45.92 5.14
C GLU A 521 9.72 45.29 4.30
N ILE A 522 10.79 46.05 4.02
CA ILE A 522 11.93 45.57 3.25
C ILE A 522 13.18 45.56 4.15
N PRO A 523 13.94 44.45 4.19
CA PRO A 523 15.21 44.40 4.90
C PRO A 523 16.26 45.29 4.20
N HIS A 524 16.95 46.12 4.98
CA HIS A 524 18.02 46.97 4.47
C HIS A 524 19.23 46.10 4.06
N PRO A 525 19.69 46.17 2.80
CA PRO A 525 20.85 45.40 2.36
C PRO A 525 22.11 45.84 3.10
N ARG A 526 22.98 44.89 3.48
CA ARG A 526 24.27 45.17 4.13
C ARG A 526 25.15 46.04 3.21
N SER A 527 25.58 47.21 3.67
CA SER A 527 26.80 47.83 3.16
C SER A 527 27.97 46.87 3.45
N LYS A 528 28.53 46.24 2.41
CA LYS A 528 29.81 45.54 2.53
C LYS A 528 30.88 46.60 2.80
N LYS A 529 31.23 46.83 4.07
CA LYS A 529 32.55 47.39 4.39
C LYS A 529 33.58 46.50 3.71
N LYS A 530 34.34 47.04 2.76
CA LYS A 530 35.58 46.42 2.27
C LYS A 530 36.41 46.09 3.51
N ILE A 531 36.63 44.81 3.74
CA ILE A 531 37.69 44.36 4.65
C ILE A 531 38.98 44.74 3.89
N GLU A 532 39.64 45.81 4.33
CA GLU A 532 41.03 46.04 4.00
C GLU A 532 41.82 44.85 4.57
N ASN A 533 42.30 44.00 3.67
CA ASN A 533 43.35 43.05 4.00
C ASN A 533 44.62 43.87 4.28
N THR A 534 44.88 44.16 5.54
CA THR A 534 46.24 44.40 6.03
C THR A 534 46.83 43.07 6.50
N GLU A 535 48.09 42.90 6.10
CA GLU A 535 48.99 41.73 6.18
C GLU A 535 48.95 40.89 7.45
#